data_AF-A0A699HSJ4-F1
#
_entry.id   AF-A0A699HSJ4-F1
#
_cell.length_a   1.000
_cell.length_b   1.000
_cell.length_c   1.000
_cell.angle_alpha   90.00
_cell.angle_beta   90.00
_cell.angle_gamma   90.00
#
_symmetry.space_group_name_H-M   'P 1'
#
loop_
_entity.id
_entity.type
_entity.pdbx_description
1 polymer ?
#
loop_
_entity_poly.entity_id
_entity_poly.type
_entity_poly.pdbx_seq_one_letter_code
_entity_poly.pdbx_strand_id
1 'polypeptide(L)'
;METKDTLSSCSDSEEQQMQQIQDKAKKSCMVSFRQLHSHLKLLSNNDLKGTQTESGFKRAFATLFGQDLETFTGTMFLNMDQLDKQLDKVKFQEIGSMAAFKVLKTQFQMFIKSRIYLDDEYVIMTRNYFLQYIQLAIREFRVTLIQHMESVKKSIDERAHHKREYDSRVNERYIQTIEEKVDTSKVLDASLVKIKSSGIELVEQDTSSRSGNDAHANDADIIPIYDEEPMAEVHTTAKINIFAADQ
;
A
#
# COMPACT_ATOMS: atom_id res chain seq x y z
N MET A 1 -45.73 19.40 12.80
CA MET A 1 -44.56 19.49 13.70
C MET A 1 -43.64 18.37 13.26
N GLU A 2 -42.56 18.75 12.58
CA GLU A 2 -41.61 17.85 11.91
C GLU A 2 -40.79 17.06 12.92
N THR A 3 -40.65 15.75 12.70
CA THR A 3 -39.61 14.92 13.30
C THR A 3 -39.04 14.04 12.18
N LYS A 4 -38.05 14.55 11.44
CA LYS A 4 -37.41 13.78 10.37
C LYS A 4 -35.88 13.85 10.27
N ASP A 5 -35.18 14.65 11.07
CA ASP A 5 -33.76 14.94 10.78
C ASP A 5 -32.72 14.41 11.79
N THR A 6 -33.11 13.60 12.77
CA THR A 6 -32.16 13.21 13.83
C THR A 6 -31.26 12.02 13.45
N LEU A 7 -31.62 11.18 12.47
CA LEU A 7 -30.80 10.02 12.07
C LEU A 7 -29.76 10.34 10.99
N SER A 8 -30.03 11.33 10.12
CA SER A 8 -29.10 11.74 9.05
C SER A 8 -27.80 12.34 9.62
N SER A 9 -27.90 13.11 10.70
CA SER A 9 -26.74 13.83 11.26
C SER A 9 -25.72 12.93 11.97
N CYS A 10 -26.13 11.74 12.44
CA CYS A 10 -25.24 10.79 13.10
C CYS A 10 -24.32 10.08 12.09
N SER A 11 -24.87 9.71 10.93
CA SER A 11 -24.14 8.98 9.88
C SER A 11 -23.04 9.83 9.23
N ASP A 12 -23.29 11.13 9.04
CA ASP A 12 -22.31 12.06 8.47
C ASP A 12 -21.12 12.32 9.42
N SER A 13 -21.37 12.27 10.74
CA SER A 13 -20.36 12.48 11.78
C SER A 13 -19.33 11.34 11.83
N GLU A 14 -19.78 10.09 11.68
CA GLU A 14 -18.90 8.92 11.70
C GLU A 14 -18.01 8.82 10.47
N GLU A 15 -18.52 9.17 9.28
CA GLU A 15 -17.71 9.21 8.05
C GLU A 15 -16.59 10.22 8.13
N GLN A 16 -16.88 11.41 8.65
CA GLN A 16 -15.89 12.46 8.85
C GLN A 16 -14.79 12.01 9.83
N GLN A 17 -15.16 11.35 10.93
CA GLN A 17 -14.18 10.83 11.89
C GLN A 17 -13.28 9.77 11.26
N MET A 18 -13.84 8.84 10.48
CA MET A 18 -13.07 7.79 9.83
C MET A 18 -12.13 8.35 8.76
N GLN A 19 -12.57 9.34 7.98
CA GLN A 19 -11.72 10.03 7.02
C GLN A 19 -10.57 10.75 7.73
N GLN A 20 -10.84 11.40 8.87
CA GLN A 20 -9.81 12.05 9.69
C GLN A 20 -8.76 11.04 10.19
N ILE A 21 -9.17 9.83 10.57
CA ILE A 21 -8.26 8.75 10.96
C ILE A 21 -7.36 8.35 9.78
N GLN A 22 -7.92 8.20 8.58
CA GLN A 22 -7.13 7.88 7.39
C GLN A 22 -6.12 8.99 7.05
N ASP A 23 -6.55 10.26 7.11
CA ASP A 23 -5.68 11.40 6.85
C ASP A 23 -4.56 11.51 7.88
N LYS A 24 -4.86 11.24 9.15
CA LYS A 24 -3.87 11.18 10.23
C LYS A 24 -2.87 10.05 9.99
N ALA A 25 -3.34 8.86 9.59
CA ALA A 25 -2.48 7.73 9.26
C ALA A 25 -1.58 8.02 8.04
N LYS A 26 -2.12 8.65 6.99
CA LYS A 26 -1.33 9.13 5.85
C LYS A 26 -0.25 10.11 6.31
N LYS A 27 -0.60 11.13 7.09
CA LYS A 27 0.36 12.11 7.61
C LYS A 27 1.46 11.45 8.43
N SER A 28 1.11 10.54 9.35
CA SER A 28 2.07 9.77 10.15
C SER A 28 3.05 8.99 9.28
N CYS A 29 2.52 8.28 8.27
CA CYS A 29 3.33 7.52 7.31
C CYS A 29 4.30 8.41 6.52
N MET A 30 3.85 9.58 6.06
CA MET A 30 4.71 10.54 5.36
C MET A 30 5.79 11.13 6.27
N VAL A 31 5.53 11.29 7.58
CA VAL A 31 6.56 11.73 8.54
C VAL A 31 7.68 10.69 8.63
N SER A 32 7.34 9.41 8.84
CA SER A 32 8.32 8.32 8.88
C SER A 32 9.11 8.21 7.58
N PHE A 33 8.43 8.33 6.44
CA PHE A 33 9.07 8.33 5.12
C PHE A 33 10.07 9.48 4.97
N ARG A 34 9.70 10.71 5.36
CA ARG A 34 10.58 11.88 5.29
C ARG A 34 11.81 11.75 6.18
N GLN A 35 11.68 11.11 7.33
CA GLN A 35 12.82 10.81 8.20
C GLN A 35 13.81 9.86 7.52
N LEU A 36 13.30 8.75 6.95
CA LEU A 36 14.13 7.82 6.16
C LEU A 36 14.81 8.54 4.99
N HIS A 37 14.05 9.31 4.21
CA HIS A 37 14.56 10.07 3.07
C HIS A 37 15.66 11.05 3.47
N SER A 38 15.47 11.79 4.57
CA SER A 38 16.45 12.76 5.05
C SER A 38 17.74 12.09 5.50
N HIS A 39 17.65 10.96 6.20
CA HIS A 39 18.82 10.17 6.61
C HIS A 39 19.60 9.63 5.40
N LEU A 40 18.89 9.13 4.39
CA LEU A 40 19.49 8.63 3.15
C LEU A 40 20.12 9.74 2.30
N LYS A 41 19.59 10.97 2.37
CA LYS A 41 20.14 12.13 1.65
C LYS A 41 21.56 12.49 2.07
N LEU A 42 22.01 12.07 3.27
CA LEU A 42 23.40 12.21 3.70
C LEU A 42 24.39 11.56 2.72
N LEU A 43 24.01 10.46 2.07
CA LEU A 43 24.85 9.77 1.08
C LEU A 43 25.10 10.58 -0.20
N SER A 44 24.29 11.61 -0.44
CA SER A 44 24.42 12.52 -1.58
C SER A 44 24.76 13.94 -1.15
N ASN A 45 25.35 14.09 0.04
CA ASN A 45 25.95 15.37 0.43
C ASN A 45 27.02 15.77 -0.60
N ASN A 46 27.06 17.04 -1.02
CA ASN A 46 28.01 17.57 -1.99
C ASN A 46 29.04 18.52 -1.35
N ASP A 47 29.03 18.72 -0.03
CA ASP A 47 29.91 19.68 0.64
C ASP A 47 31.41 19.41 0.42
N LEU A 48 31.77 18.14 0.18
CA LEU A 48 33.13 17.69 -0.05
C LEU A 48 33.44 17.39 -1.52
N LYS A 49 32.62 17.87 -2.44
CA LYS A 49 32.78 17.59 -3.87
C LYS A 49 34.12 18.11 -4.40
N GLY A 50 34.86 17.27 -5.13
CA GLY A 50 36.18 17.54 -5.67
C GLY A 50 37.33 17.36 -4.68
N THR A 51 37.07 16.95 -3.43
CA THR A 51 38.11 16.75 -2.41
C THR A 51 38.69 15.34 -2.44
N GLN A 52 39.89 15.17 -1.87
CA GLN A 52 40.45 13.84 -1.63
C GLN A 52 39.53 12.99 -0.74
N THR A 53 38.84 13.61 0.22
CA THR A 53 37.88 12.93 1.11
C THR A 53 36.70 12.33 0.35
N GLU A 54 36.14 13.01 -0.65
CA GLU A 54 35.08 12.43 -1.50
C GLU A 54 35.61 11.20 -2.25
N SER A 55 36.80 11.28 -2.86
CA SER A 55 37.36 10.15 -3.60
C SER A 55 37.63 8.94 -2.69
N GLY A 56 38.15 9.17 -1.49
CA GLY A 56 38.34 8.15 -0.47
C GLY A 56 37.01 7.56 0.02
N PHE A 57 36.00 8.40 0.20
CA PHE A 57 34.64 7.96 0.55
C PHE A 57 34.02 7.08 -0.54
N LYS A 58 34.10 7.45 -1.82
CA LYS A 58 33.56 6.62 -2.92
C LYS A 58 34.21 5.24 -2.96
N ARG A 59 35.53 5.18 -2.77
CA ARG A 59 36.28 3.90 -2.69
C ARG A 59 35.87 3.08 -1.47
N ALA A 60 35.77 3.72 -0.31
CA ALA A 60 35.31 3.11 0.94
C ALA A 60 33.88 2.58 0.80
N PHE A 61 32.99 3.37 0.20
CA PHE A 61 31.61 3.01 -0.09
C PHE A 61 31.52 1.79 -1.00
N ALA A 62 32.23 1.79 -2.14
CA ALA A 62 32.26 0.65 -3.04
C ALA A 62 32.76 -0.64 -2.35
N THR A 63 33.73 -0.52 -1.44
CA THR A 63 34.21 -1.65 -0.64
C THR A 63 33.13 -2.18 0.32
N LEU A 64 32.38 -1.28 0.96
CA LEU A 64 31.36 -1.64 1.94
C LEU A 64 30.06 -2.19 1.32
N PHE A 65 29.67 -1.65 0.17
CA PHE A 65 28.38 -1.91 -0.46
C PHE A 65 28.48 -2.80 -1.70
N GLY A 66 29.69 -3.03 -2.23
CA GLY A 66 29.90 -3.78 -3.47
C GLY A 66 29.41 -3.06 -4.73
N GLN A 67 29.11 -1.76 -4.62
CA GLN A 67 28.55 -0.93 -5.68
C GLN A 67 29.08 0.50 -5.54
N ASP A 68 29.35 1.19 -6.65
CA ASP A 68 29.73 2.59 -6.63
C ASP A 68 28.62 3.49 -6.06
N LEU A 69 29.03 4.62 -5.50
CA LEU A 69 28.14 5.53 -4.79
C LEU A 69 27.07 6.11 -5.72
N GLU A 70 27.44 6.49 -6.93
CA GLU A 70 26.56 7.10 -7.92
C GLU A 70 25.44 6.16 -8.34
N THR A 71 25.78 4.92 -8.72
CA THR A 71 24.78 3.92 -9.11
C THR A 71 23.90 3.52 -7.92
N PHE A 72 24.50 3.36 -6.74
CA PHE A 72 23.74 3.06 -5.53
C PHE A 72 22.74 4.16 -5.20
N THR A 73 23.19 5.42 -5.15
CA THR A 73 22.36 6.57 -4.80
C THR A 73 21.29 6.82 -5.85
N GLY A 74 21.62 6.74 -7.15
CA GLY A 74 20.64 6.82 -8.23
C GLY A 74 19.53 5.78 -8.08
N THR A 75 19.87 4.52 -7.87
CA THR A 75 18.89 3.43 -7.68
C THR A 75 18.06 3.64 -6.41
N MET A 76 18.72 4.05 -5.31
CA MET A 76 18.06 4.33 -4.04
C MET A 76 17.01 5.43 -4.18
N PHE A 77 17.33 6.56 -4.81
CA PHE A 77 16.36 7.65 -4.96
C PHE A 77 15.21 7.29 -5.88
N LEU A 78 15.45 6.52 -6.94
CA LEU A 78 14.37 5.98 -7.77
C LEU A 78 13.40 5.10 -6.96
N ASN A 79 13.94 4.23 -6.10
CA ASN A 79 13.13 3.39 -5.21
C ASN A 79 12.38 4.22 -4.16
N MET A 80 13.00 5.28 -3.63
CA MET A 80 12.36 6.22 -2.71
C MET A 80 11.23 6.99 -3.36
N ASP A 81 11.41 7.49 -4.59
CA ASP A 81 10.37 8.17 -5.37
C ASP A 81 9.21 7.23 -5.68
N GLN A 82 9.48 5.96 -5.97
CA GLN A 82 8.45 4.97 -6.17
C GLN A 82 7.65 4.71 -4.89
N LEU A 83 8.33 4.61 -3.74
CA LEU A 83 7.67 4.47 -2.46
C LEU A 83 6.82 5.71 -2.14
N ASP A 84 7.36 6.92 -2.32
CA ASP A 84 6.65 8.18 -2.13
C ASP A 84 5.36 8.21 -2.94
N LYS A 85 5.43 7.88 -4.23
CA LYS A 85 4.27 7.79 -5.12
C LYS A 85 3.22 6.82 -4.62
N GLN A 86 3.59 5.68 -4.01
CA GLN A 86 2.63 4.73 -3.44
C GLN A 86 1.99 5.26 -2.16
N LEU A 87 2.79 5.91 -1.31
CA LEU A 87 2.33 6.48 -0.05
C LEU A 87 1.44 7.72 -0.28
N ASP A 88 1.67 8.51 -1.32
CA ASP A 88 0.90 9.71 -1.55
C ASP A 88 -0.44 9.47 -2.27
N LYS A 89 -0.68 8.27 -2.81
CA LYS A 89 -1.94 7.93 -3.49
C LYS A 89 -3.16 8.30 -2.65
N VAL A 90 -4.14 8.92 -3.33
CA VAL A 90 -5.46 9.22 -2.78
C VAL A 90 -6.12 7.94 -2.28
N LYS A 91 -6.20 6.92 -3.15
CA LYS A 91 -6.63 5.58 -2.75
C LYS A 91 -5.42 4.75 -2.33
N PHE A 92 -5.25 4.58 -1.02
CA PHE A 92 -4.14 3.80 -0.47
C PHE A 92 -4.11 2.37 -1.01
N GLN A 93 -2.93 1.88 -1.38
CA GLN A 93 -2.71 0.50 -1.85
C GLN A 93 -1.61 -0.15 -1.01
N GLU A 94 -2.01 -1.01 -0.07
CA GLU A 94 -1.09 -1.70 0.84
C GLU A 94 -0.08 -2.56 0.08
N ILE A 95 -0.55 -3.43 -0.82
CA ILE A 95 0.30 -4.34 -1.60
C ILE A 95 1.36 -3.55 -2.39
N GLY A 96 0.95 -2.48 -3.07
CA GLY A 96 1.86 -1.61 -3.83
C GLY A 96 2.89 -0.89 -2.96
N SER A 97 2.45 -0.36 -1.81
CA SER A 97 3.33 0.31 -0.85
C SER A 97 4.35 -0.65 -0.23
N MET A 98 3.90 -1.84 0.19
CA MET A 98 4.75 -2.86 0.77
C MET A 98 5.72 -3.45 -0.25
N ALA A 99 5.32 -3.61 -1.50
CA ALA A 99 6.20 -4.02 -2.59
C ALA A 99 7.33 -3.00 -2.81
N ALA A 100 6.99 -1.72 -2.95
CA ALA A 100 7.98 -0.64 -3.10
C ALA A 100 8.93 -0.57 -1.88
N PHE A 101 8.39 -0.68 -0.66
CA PHE A 101 9.20 -0.72 0.56
C PHE A 101 10.14 -1.93 0.61
N LYS A 102 9.69 -3.12 0.19
CA LYS A 102 10.53 -4.33 0.15
C LYS A 102 11.69 -4.21 -0.82
N VAL A 103 11.50 -3.56 -1.98
CA VAL A 103 12.59 -3.27 -2.92
C VAL A 103 13.66 -2.43 -2.23
N LEU A 104 13.27 -1.32 -1.60
CA LEU A 104 14.18 -0.46 -0.84
C LEU A 104 14.88 -1.22 0.29
N LYS A 105 14.15 -1.99 1.09
CA LYS A 105 14.71 -2.80 2.18
C LYS A 105 15.75 -3.80 1.68
N THR A 106 15.49 -4.43 0.54
CA THR A 106 16.40 -5.41 -0.07
C THR A 106 17.70 -4.76 -0.51
N GLN A 107 17.65 -3.55 -1.09
CA GLN A 107 18.82 -2.79 -1.48
C GLN A 107 19.78 -2.54 -0.29
N PHE A 108 19.24 -2.24 0.89
CA PHE A 108 20.04 -2.02 2.11
C PHE A 108 20.36 -3.30 2.88
N GLN A 109 19.80 -4.44 2.49
CA GLN A 109 19.95 -5.68 3.23
C GLN A 109 21.42 -6.11 3.31
N MET A 110 22.18 -5.99 2.22
CA MET A 110 23.61 -6.31 2.22
C MET A 110 24.38 -5.41 3.18
N PHE A 111 24.12 -4.10 3.16
CA PHE A 111 24.75 -3.16 4.08
C PHE A 111 24.42 -3.47 5.54
N ILE A 112 23.15 -3.76 5.86
CA ILE A 112 22.70 -4.11 7.21
C ILE A 112 23.33 -5.43 7.68
N LYS A 113 23.39 -6.45 6.82
CA LYS A 113 23.91 -7.77 7.16
C LYS A 113 25.43 -7.85 7.18
N SER A 114 26.12 -6.96 6.46
CA SER A 114 27.57 -7.00 6.37
C SER A 114 28.19 -6.87 7.76
N ARG A 115 28.84 -7.94 8.20
CA ARG A 115 29.80 -7.89 9.31
C ARG A 115 31.05 -7.26 8.74
N ILE A 116 31.07 -5.93 8.62
CA ILE A 116 32.34 -5.27 8.31
C ILE A 116 33.29 -5.70 9.44
N TYR A 117 34.35 -6.43 9.09
CA TYR A 117 35.37 -6.90 10.02
C TYR A 117 36.21 -5.68 10.35
N LEU A 118 35.87 -5.07 11.46
CA LEU A 118 36.26 -3.72 11.83
C LEU A 118 37.71 -3.58 12.32
N ASP A 119 38.52 -4.64 12.25
CA ASP A 119 39.82 -4.70 12.94
C ASP A 119 41.04 -4.72 11.98
N ASP A 120 40.82 -4.58 10.67
CA ASP A 120 41.89 -4.44 9.66
C ASP A 120 42.21 -2.96 9.39
N GLU A 121 43.47 -2.63 9.12
CA GLU A 121 44.00 -1.29 8.83
C GLU A 121 43.28 -0.64 7.64
N TYR A 122 42.93 -1.45 6.61
CA TYR A 122 42.16 -1.00 5.46
C TYR A 122 40.72 -0.58 5.84
N VAL A 123 40.16 -1.22 6.86
CA VAL A 123 38.81 -0.92 7.38
C VAL A 123 38.82 0.32 8.28
N ILE A 124 39.93 0.60 8.97
CA ILE A 124 40.12 1.86 9.73
C ILE A 124 40.06 3.06 8.77
N MET A 125 40.76 3.02 7.63
CA MET A 125 40.67 4.09 6.62
C MET A 125 39.25 4.26 6.08
N THR A 126 38.57 3.15 5.78
CA THR A 126 37.18 3.15 5.29
C THR A 126 36.23 3.85 6.28
N ARG A 127 36.38 3.58 7.57
CA ARG A 127 35.60 4.25 8.63
C ARG A 127 35.87 5.74 8.71
N ASN A 128 37.14 6.14 8.60
CA ASN A 128 37.53 7.54 8.66
C ASN A 128 36.94 8.34 7.51
N TYR A 129 37.02 7.82 6.28
CA TYR A 129 36.39 8.48 5.13
C TYR A 129 34.87 8.55 5.27
N PHE A 130 34.22 7.49 5.73
CA PHE A 130 32.77 7.50 5.98
C PHE A 130 32.38 8.53 7.04
N LEU A 131 33.09 8.57 8.17
CA LEU A 131 32.85 9.53 9.25
C LEU A 131 33.09 10.97 8.79
N GLN A 132 34.16 11.25 8.05
CA GLN A 132 34.44 12.59 7.55
C GLN A 132 33.37 13.07 6.56
N TYR A 133 32.87 12.17 5.70
CA TYR A 133 31.92 12.52 4.66
C TYR A 133 30.48 12.65 5.20
N ILE A 134 30.02 11.66 5.96
CA ILE A 134 28.64 11.58 6.46
C ILE A 134 28.49 12.30 7.81
N GLN A 135 29.60 12.61 8.49
CA GLN A 135 29.63 13.14 9.86
C GLN A 135 28.95 12.20 10.88
N LEU A 136 28.86 10.91 10.53
CA LEU A 136 28.24 9.88 11.35
C LEU A 136 29.05 8.58 11.25
N ALA A 137 29.21 7.87 12.36
CA ALA A 137 29.87 6.58 12.33
C ALA A 137 29.03 5.57 11.54
N ILE A 138 29.67 4.64 10.81
CA ILE A 138 28.95 3.61 10.03
C ILE A 138 27.93 2.84 10.90
N ARG A 139 28.30 2.54 12.15
CA ARG A 139 27.42 1.84 13.10
C ARG A 139 26.18 2.65 13.44
N GLU A 140 26.34 3.94 13.72
CA GLU A 140 25.24 4.86 14.01
C GLU A 140 24.34 5.02 12.79
N PHE A 141 24.92 5.24 11.61
CA PHE A 141 24.18 5.34 10.36
C PHE A 141 23.30 4.10 10.12
N ARG A 142 23.82 2.90 10.38
CA ARG A 142 23.08 1.63 10.28
C ARG A 142 21.92 1.54 11.26
N VAL A 143 22.17 1.85 12.53
CA VAL A 143 21.13 1.78 13.58
C VAL A 143 19.98 2.73 13.23
N THR A 144 20.30 3.98 12.89
CA THR A 144 19.31 4.98 12.51
C THR A 144 18.56 4.59 11.22
N LEU A 145 19.26 4.02 10.23
CA LEU A 145 18.63 3.51 9.01
C LEU A 145 17.61 2.40 9.32
N ILE A 146 17.99 1.41 10.13
CA ILE A 146 17.10 0.31 10.55
C ILE A 146 15.86 0.88 11.24
N GLN A 147 16.07 1.79 12.20
CA GLN A 147 14.98 2.42 12.93
C GLN A 147 14.01 3.18 12.02
N HIS A 148 14.52 3.97 11.06
CA HIS A 148 13.67 4.67 10.10
C HIS A 148 12.93 3.71 9.17
N MET A 149 13.58 2.64 8.69
CA MET A 149 12.91 1.61 7.89
C MET A 149 11.79 0.91 8.67
N GLU A 150 12.02 0.56 9.94
CA GLU A 150 11.01 -0.05 10.80
C GLU A 150 9.83 0.90 11.06
N SER A 151 10.11 2.19 11.27
CA SER A 151 9.09 3.22 11.40
C SER A 151 8.22 3.33 10.16
N VAL A 152 8.83 3.37 8.96
CA VAL A 152 8.11 3.39 7.68
C VAL A 152 7.24 2.14 7.55
N LYS A 153 7.79 0.95 7.77
CA LYS A 153 7.03 -0.31 7.71
C LYS A 153 5.83 -0.28 8.64
N LYS A 154 6.05 0.07 9.91
CA LYS A 154 4.99 0.15 10.93
C LYS A 154 3.88 1.11 10.49
N SER A 155 4.23 2.28 9.97
CA SER A 155 3.24 3.26 9.51
C SER A 155 2.44 2.81 8.29
N ILE A 156 3.03 1.99 7.40
CA ILE A 156 2.32 1.35 6.28
C ILE A 156 1.31 0.34 6.83
N ASP A 157 1.73 -0.51 7.77
CA ASP A 157 0.88 -1.54 8.40
C ASP A 157 -0.29 -0.89 9.17
N GLU A 158 -0.04 0.20 9.90
CA GLU A 158 -1.07 0.98 10.61
C GLU A 158 -2.09 1.59 9.64
N ARG A 159 -1.63 2.21 8.55
CA ARG A 159 -2.52 2.77 7.53
C ARG A 159 -3.35 1.68 6.84
N ALA A 160 -2.76 0.51 6.60
CA ALA A 160 -3.46 -0.65 6.06
C ALA A 160 -4.55 -1.17 7.00
N HIS A 161 -4.27 -1.20 8.30
CA HIS A 161 -5.26 -1.55 9.32
C HIS A 161 -6.46 -0.61 9.28
N HIS A 162 -6.22 0.71 9.37
CA HIS A 162 -7.30 1.71 9.36
C HIS A 162 -8.11 1.70 8.06
N LYS A 163 -7.47 1.40 6.92
CA LYS A 163 -8.18 1.22 5.67
C LYS A 163 -9.14 0.02 5.72
N ARG A 164 -8.68 -1.14 6.18
CA ARG A 164 -9.54 -2.34 6.30
C ARG A 164 -10.72 -2.12 7.24
N GLU A 165 -10.48 -1.42 8.35
CA GLU A 165 -11.53 -1.04 9.30
C GLU A 165 -12.59 -0.13 8.65
N TYR A 166 -12.15 0.85 7.86
CA TYR A 166 -13.04 1.69 7.07
C TYR A 166 -13.85 0.89 6.04
N ASP A 167 -13.18 0.09 5.22
CA ASP A 167 -13.83 -0.71 4.17
C ASP A 167 -14.86 -1.68 4.80
N SER A 168 -14.55 -2.29 5.96
CA SER A 168 -15.46 -3.14 6.72
C SER A 168 -16.70 -2.38 7.20
N ARG A 169 -16.52 -1.20 7.80
CA ARG A 169 -17.62 -0.37 8.30
C ARG A 169 -18.53 0.16 7.19
N VAL A 170 -17.96 0.54 6.05
CA VAL A 170 -18.74 0.96 4.87
C VAL A 170 -19.58 -0.21 4.35
N ASN A 171 -19.00 -1.42 4.30
CA ASN A 171 -19.73 -2.61 3.87
C ASN A 171 -20.88 -2.98 4.82
N GLU A 172 -20.66 -2.92 6.14
CA GLU A 172 -21.70 -3.16 7.15
C GLU A 172 -22.88 -2.19 7.00
N ARG A 173 -22.62 -0.90 6.81
CA ARG A 173 -23.67 0.11 6.58
C ARG A 173 -24.41 -0.10 5.26
N TYR A 174 -23.70 -0.52 4.22
CA TYR A 174 -24.32 -0.86 2.94
C TYR A 174 -25.33 -2.01 3.08
N ILE A 175 -24.97 -3.07 3.83
CA ILE A 175 -25.87 -4.18 4.12
C ILE A 175 -27.07 -3.73 4.94
N GLN A 176 -26.88 -2.98 6.04
CA GLN A 176 -27.98 -2.46 6.85
C GLN A 176 -28.96 -1.61 6.02
N THR A 177 -28.45 -0.77 5.11
CA THR A 177 -29.27 0.07 4.23
C THR A 177 -30.11 -0.77 3.25
N ILE A 178 -29.57 -1.89 2.74
CA ILE A 178 -30.32 -2.81 1.88
C ILE A 178 -31.42 -3.49 2.68
N GLU A 179 -31.12 -4.00 3.88
CA GLU A 179 -32.10 -4.65 4.75
C GLU A 179 -33.24 -3.71 5.14
N GLU A 180 -32.93 -2.47 5.57
CA GLU A 180 -33.94 -1.47 5.92
C GLU A 180 -34.86 -1.11 4.74
N LYS A 181 -34.31 -1.00 3.52
CA LYS A 181 -35.09 -0.77 2.31
C LYS A 181 -36.01 -1.94 1.97
N VAL A 182 -35.55 -3.17 2.13
CA VAL A 182 -36.36 -4.38 1.92
C VAL A 182 -37.51 -4.43 2.92
N ASP A 183 -37.26 -4.15 4.19
CA ASP A 183 -38.31 -4.20 5.22
C ASP A 183 -39.33 -3.07 5.07
N THR A 184 -38.88 -1.86 4.71
CA THR A 184 -39.80 -0.75 4.37
C THR A 184 -40.70 -1.12 3.18
N SER A 185 -40.14 -1.76 2.15
CA SER A 185 -40.91 -2.18 0.97
C SER A 185 -41.98 -3.22 1.31
N LYS A 186 -41.69 -4.17 2.23
CA LYS A 186 -42.66 -5.15 2.74
C LYS A 186 -43.79 -4.50 3.54
N VAL A 187 -43.48 -3.51 4.39
CA VAL A 187 -44.50 -2.80 5.18
C VAL A 187 -45.44 -1.97 4.29
N LEU A 188 -44.89 -1.34 3.25
CA LEU A 188 -45.69 -0.61 2.26
C LEU A 188 -46.57 -1.55 1.43
N ASP A 189 -46.08 -2.73 1.06
CA ASP A 189 -46.88 -3.72 0.33
C ASP A 189 -48.03 -4.29 1.19
N ALA A 190 -47.75 -4.61 2.46
CA ALA A 190 -48.78 -5.07 3.41
C ALA A 190 -49.86 -4.00 3.71
N SER A 191 -49.49 -2.71 3.73
CA SER A 191 -50.45 -1.62 3.91
C SER A 191 -51.23 -1.30 2.62
N LEU A 192 -50.65 -1.53 1.44
CA LEU A 192 -51.34 -1.43 0.15
C LEU A 192 -52.44 -2.52 0.01
N VAL A 193 -52.16 -3.75 0.45
CA VAL A 193 -53.15 -4.85 0.46
C VAL A 193 -54.34 -4.53 1.40
N LYS A 194 -54.11 -3.72 2.45
CA LYS A 194 -55.14 -3.41 3.46
C LYS A 194 -56.07 -2.24 3.10
N ILE A 195 -55.72 -1.42 2.10
CA ILE A 195 -56.55 -0.28 1.64
C ILE A 195 -57.49 -0.68 0.49
N LYS A 196 -57.19 -1.77 -0.23
CA LYS A 196 -58.01 -2.21 -1.38
C LYS A 196 -59.28 -3.01 -1.01
N SER A 197 -59.60 -3.18 0.27
CA SER A 197 -60.76 -3.95 0.73
C SER A 197 -61.91 -3.15 1.33
N SER A 198 -61.85 -1.81 1.37
CA SER A 198 -62.98 -0.96 1.79
C SER A 198 -63.74 -0.37 0.59
N GLY A 199 -64.61 -1.20 0.00
CA GLY A 199 -65.86 -0.81 -0.66
C GLY A 199 -65.84 0.27 -1.75
N ILE A 200 -65.58 -0.13 -3.00
CA ILE A 200 -66.32 0.38 -4.17
C ILE A 200 -66.56 -0.83 -5.09
N GLU A 201 -67.84 -1.16 -5.33
CA GLU A 201 -68.29 -2.06 -6.39
C GLU A 201 -67.73 -1.58 -7.73
N LEU A 202 -66.74 -2.29 -8.26
CA LEU A 202 -66.37 -2.19 -9.66
C LEU A 202 -67.17 -3.24 -10.42
N VAL A 203 -68.20 -2.73 -11.10
CA VAL A 203 -69.00 -3.41 -12.12
C VAL A 203 -68.09 -4.21 -13.05
N GLU A 204 -68.38 -5.51 -13.14
CA GLU A 204 -67.79 -6.43 -14.11
C GLU A 204 -67.98 -5.88 -15.53
N GLN A 205 -66.88 -5.66 -16.24
CA GLN A 205 -66.87 -5.69 -17.69
C GLN A 205 -65.96 -6.78 -18.17
N ASP A 206 -66.62 -7.84 -18.62
CA ASP A 206 -66.08 -8.95 -19.38
C ASP A 206 -65.60 -8.43 -20.75
N THR A 207 -64.31 -8.50 -21.02
CA THR A 207 -63.83 -8.58 -22.40
C THR A 207 -62.70 -9.58 -22.51
N SER A 208 -63.07 -10.74 -23.06
CA SER A 208 -62.17 -11.77 -23.53
C SER A 208 -61.11 -11.20 -24.48
N SER A 209 -59.85 -11.56 -24.29
CA SER A 209 -58.94 -11.80 -25.40
C SER A 209 -57.85 -12.82 -25.04
N ARG A 210 -58.14 -14.07 -25.40
CA ARG A 210 -57.25 -15.06 -26.03
C ARG A 210 -55.78 -15.02 -25.60
N SER A 211 -55.43 -15.85 -24.62
CA SER A 211 -54.06 -16.26 -24.31
C SER A 211 -53.51 -17.12 -25.46
N GLY A 212 -52.64 -16.54 -26.27
CA GLY A 212 -51.79 -17.27 -27.22
C GLY A 212 -50.52 -17.74 -26.52
N ASN A 213 -50.31 -19.04 -26.54
CA ASN A 213 -49.11 -19.69 -26.06
C ASN A 213 -48.02 -19.47 -27.12
N ASP A 214 -46.82 -19.03 -26.74
CA ASP A 214 -45.63 -19.31 -27.53
C ASP A 214 -44.45 -19.64 -26.61
N ALA A 215 -43.84 -20.76 -26.91
CA ALA A 215 -42.74 -21.36 -26.18
C ALA A 215 -41.49 -21.18 -27.03
N HIS A 216 -40.45 -20.55 -26.47
CA HIS A 216 -39.10 -21.04 -26.73
C HIS A 216 -38.14 -20.59 -25.64
N ALA A 217 -37.66 -21.57 -24.89
CA ALA A 217 -36.41 -21.49 -24.16
C ALA A 217 -35.26 -21.30 -25.16
N ASN A 218 -34.28 -20.49 -24.78
CA ASN A 218 -32.88 -20.79 -25.06
C ASN A 218 -32.04 -20.28 -23.89
N ASP A 219 -31.38 -21.25 -23.28
CA ASP A 219 -30.19 -21.10 -22.45
C ASP A 219 -29.26 -20.02 -23.01
N ALA A 220 -28.94 -19.05 -22.17
CA ALA A 220 -27.76 -18.25 -22.36
C ALA A 220 -26.83 -18.58 -21.18
N ASP A 221 -25.99 -19.58 -21.40
CA ASP A 221 -24.79 -19.84 -20.61
C ASP A 221 -23.97 -18.56 -20.53
N ILE A 222 -23.97 -17.94 -19.35
CA ILE A 222 -23.05 -16.85 -19.05
C ILE A 222 -21.69 -17.51 -18.80
N ILE A 223 -20.85 -17.51 -19.84
CA ILE A 223 -19.44 -17.87 -19.76
C ILE A 223 -18.66 -16.64 -19.25
N PRO A 224 -18.08 -16.63 -18.04
CA PRO A 224 -16.94 -15.77 -17.75
C PRO A 224 -15.68 -16.48 -18.28
N ILE A 225 -15.18 -16.06 -19.44
CA ILE A 225 -13.81 -16.41 -19.84
C ILE A 225 -12.89 -15.50 -19.04
N TYR A 226 -12.30 -16.08 -18.01
CA TYR A 226 -11.09 -15.59 -17.38
C TYR A 226 -9.98 -15.53 -18.43
N ASP A 227 -9.50 -14.34 -18.77
CA ASP A 227 -8.13 -14.17 -19.26
C ASP A 227 -7.19 -14.18 -18.03
N GLU A 228 -6.94 -15.37 -17.50
CA GLU A 228 -5.77 -15.62 -16.68
C GLU A 228 -4.59 -15.85 -17.62
N GLU A 229 -3.74 -14.82 -17.79
CA GLU A 229 -2.38 -15.01 -18.30
C GLU A 229 -1.62 -15.93 -17.31
N PRO A 230 -1.09 -17.09 -17.75
CA PRO A 230 -0.16 -17.85 -16.92
C PRO A 230 1.19 -17.15 -16.95
N MET A 231 1.55 -16.48 -15.84
CA MET A 231 2.94 -16.13 -15.57
C MET A 231 3.77 -17.41 -15.49
N ALA A 232 4.53 -17.68 -16.54
CA ALA A 232 5.53 -18.74 -16.57
C ALA A 232 6.57 -18.49 -15.47
N GLU A 233 6.59 -19.40 -14.50
CA GLU A 233 7.63 -19.51 -13.48
C GLU A 233 8.95 -19.89 -14.16
N VAL A 234 9.83 -18.91 -14.39
CA VAL A 234 11.17 -19.14 -14.91
C VAL A 234 12.04 -19.68 -13.79
N HIS A 235 12.25 -21.00 -13.76
CA HIS A 235 13.33 -21.62 -12.99
C HIS A 235 14.70 -21.30 -13.60
N THR A 236 15.42 -20.33 -13.04
CA THR A 236 16.87 -20.18 -13.29
C THR A 236 17.66 -21.03 -12.30
N THR A 237 17.83 -22.32 -12.62
CA THR A 237 18.86 -23.14 -11.96
C THR A 237 20.14 -23.06 -12.78
N ALA A 238 20.97 -22.05 -12.51
CA ALA A 238 22.38 -22.06 -12.94
C ALA A 238 23.23 -22.52 -11.76
N LYS A 239 23.64 -23.79 -11.76
CA LYS A 239 24.72 -24.29 -10.90
C LYS A 239 26.02 -23.68 -11.37
N ILE A 240 26.51 -22.67 -10.65
CA ILE A 240 27.88 -22.18 -10.80
C ILE A 240 28.77 -23.08 -9.91
N ASN A 241 29.40 -24.08 -10.53
CA ASN A 241 30.53 -24.78 -9.95
C ASN A 241 31.78 -23.92 -10.15
N ILE A 242 32.31 -23.33 -9.08
CA ILE A 242 33.67 -22.79 -9.07
C ILE A 242 34.44 -23.55 -8.00
N PHE A 243 35.14 -24.60 -8.44
CA PHE A 243 36.28 -25.16 -7.73
C PHE A 243 37.44 -25.33 -8.70
N ALA A 244 38.61 -24.93 -8.21
CA ALA A 244 39.96 -25.27 -8.65
C ALA A 244 40.51 -24.59 -9.92
N ALA A 245 41.39 -23.63 -9.68
CA ALA A 245 42.74 -23.65 -10.26
C ALA A 245 43.71 -22.99 -9.27
N ASP A 246 44.32 -23.82 -8.44
CA ASP A 246 45.67 -23.56 -7.91
C ASP A 246 46.64 -23.68 -9.08
N GLN A 247 47.40 -22.61 -9.36
CA GLN A 247 48.81 -22.63 -9.76
C GLN A 247 49.41 -21.23 -9.74
#